data_AF-A0A7S3ZTF3-F1
#
_entry.id   AF-A0A7S3ZTF3-F1
#
_cell.length_a   1.000
_cell.length_b   1.000
_cell.length_c   1.000
_cell.angle_alpha   90.00
_cell.angle_beta   90.00
_cell.angle_gamma   90.00
#
_symmetry.space_group_name_H-M   'P 1'
#
loop_
_entity.id
_entity.type
_entity.pdbx_description
1 polymer ?
#
loop_
_entity_poly.entity_id
_entity_poly.type
_entity_poly.pdbx_seq_one_letter_code
_entity_poly.pdbx_strand_id
1 'polypeptide(L)'
;AAAAARADLALAQAAVDADNAVKGARRAAAVARHHAEASQMLSVKFDDKYACAVCTEVLEAAVSTGVCEHVFCRGCLEDHCAQASKPSECVCPLCRKPLVNGESGRVEASAAALVRANMKKLKGECHCGARMPLSRLRDHLRACGPNAHLYPPRRKFGHEFRQPSFVGGGASAPSIDLAAEEEAALQAAILASLEG
;
A
#
# COMPACT_ATOMS: atom_id res chain seq x y z
N ALA A 1 15.10 -59.58 -7.87
CA ALA A 1 14.21 -58.57 -8.49
C ALA A 1 13.66 -57.57 -7.45
N ALA A 2 12.85 -58.00 -6.48
CA ALA A 2 12.20 -57.08 -5.52
C ALA A 2 13.16 -56.28 -4.61
N ALA A 3 14.28 -56.88 -4.18
CA ALA A 3 15.27 -56.18 -3.35
C ALA A 3 16.00 -55.05 -4.10
N ALA A 4 16.31 -55.24 -5.38
CA ALA A 4 16.93 -54.21 -6.22
C ALA A 4 15.98 -53.03 -6.44
N ALA A 5 14.72 -53.30 -6.79
CA ALA A 5 13.71 -52.24 -6.95
C ALA A 5 13.47 -51.41 -5.67
N ARG A 6 13.58 -52.02 -4.48
CA ARG A 6 13.52 -51.30 -3.20
C ARG A 6 14.74 -50.42 -2.96
N ALA A 7 15.94 -50.88 -3.35
CA ALA A 7 17.15 -50.08 -3.27
C ALA A 7 17.12 -48.89 -4.23
N ASP A 8 16.62 -49.10 -5.45
CA ASP A 8 16.44 -48.02 -6.45
C ASP A 8 15.42 -46.97 -5.96
N LEU A 9 14.31 -47.41 -5.38
CA LEU A 9 13.32 -46.50 -4.78
C LEU A 9 13.90 -45.73 -3.58
N ALA A 10 14.69 -46.38 -2.73
CA ALA A 10 15.35 -45.71 -1.60
C ALA A 10 16.36 -44.65 -2.06
N LEU A 11 17.12 -44.94 -3.13
CA LEU A 11 18.04 -43.97 -3.72
C LEU A 11 17.30 -42.79 -4.34
N ALA A 12 16.21 -43.04 -5.07
CA ALA A 12 15.35 -42.01 -5.62
C ALA A 12 14.73 -41.13 -4.52
N GLN A 13 14.26 -41.73 -3.43
CA GLN A 13 13.72 -41.00 -2.29
C GLN A 13 14.79 -40.13 -1.62
N ALA A 14 15.99 -40.66 -1.40
CA ALA A 14 17.10 -39.88 -0.83
C ALA A 14 17.48 -38.67 -1.70
N ALA A 15 17.40 -38.80 -3.03
CA ALA A 15 17.63 -37.67 -3.94
C ALA A 15 16.53 -36.60 -3.83
N VAL A 16 15.27 -37.01 -3.69
CA VAL A 16 14.13 -36.10 -3.45
C VAL A 16 14.27 -35.39 -2.09
N ASP A 17 14.65 -36.12 -1.04
CA ASP A 17 14.84 -35.55 0.29
C ASP A 17 15.99 -34.54 0.31
N ALA A 18 17.09 -34.83 -0.41
CA ALA A 18 18.19 -33.89 -0.59
C ALA A 18 17.77 -32.63 -1.34
N ASP A 19 17.03 -32.74 -2.45
CA ASP A 19 16.50 -31.59 -3.19
C ASP A 19 15.53 -30.75 -2.33
N ASN A 20 14.64 -31.42 -1.57
CA ASN A 20 13.74 -30.75 -0.63
C ASN A 20 14.51 -30.02 0.47
N ALA A 21 15.58 -30.60 1.01
CA ALA A 21 16.44 -29.96 2.00
C ALA A 21 17.10 -28.69 1.43
N VAL A 22 17.63 -28.75 0.19
CA VAL A 22 18.22 -27.58 -0.49
C VAL A 22 17.17 -26.49 -0.73
N LYS A 23 15.98 -26.86 -1.21
CA LYS A 23 14.85 -25.93 -1.39
C LYS A 23 14.40 -25.32 -0.05
N GLY A 24 14.35 -26.12 1.00
CA GLY A 24 14.03 -25.68 2.37
C GLY A 24 15.01 -24.64 2.89
N ALA A 25 16.32 -24.89 2.74
CA ALA A 25 17.37 -23.96 3.11
C ALA A 25 17.27 -22.62 2.35
N ARG A 26 17.01 -22.67 1.03
CA ARG A 26 16.80 -21.46 0.21
C ARG A 26 15.59 -20.65 0.67
N ARG A 27 14.47 -21.31 0.99
CA ARG A 27 13.27 -20.67 1.52
C ARG A 27 13.55 -20.04 2.89
N ALA A 28 14.20 -20.76 3.80
CA ALA A 28 14.57 -20.23 5.12
C ALA A 28 15.46 -18.99 5.01
N ALA A 29 16.46 -19.00 4.12
CA ALA A 29 17.31 -17.85 3.85
C ALA A 29 16.53 -16.66 3.25
N ALA A 30 15.57 -16.92 2.36
CA ALA A 30 14.69 -15.87 1.83
C ALA A 30 13.81 -15.25 2.93
N VAL A 31 13.19 -16.07 3.79
CA VAL A 31 12.40 -15.61 4.93
C VAL A 31 13.23 -14.78 5.89
N ALA A 32 14.44 -15.22 6.23
CA ALA A 32 15.35 -14.47 7.10
C ALA A 32 15.72 -13.10 6.51
N ARG A 33 15.98 -13.01 5.19
CA ARG A 33 16.21 -11.73 4.49
C ARG A 33 14.99 -10.80 4.57
N HIS A 34 13.81 -11.31 4.25
CA HIS A 34 12.57 -10.52 4.34
C HIS A 34 12.31 -10.01 5.77
N HIS A 35 12.55 -10.84 6.78
CA HIS A 35 12.40 -10.43 8.17
C HIS A 35 13.42 -9.34 8.57
N ALA A 36 14.67 -9.44 8.10
CA ALA A 36 15.69 -8.42 8.33
C ALA A 36 15.35 -7.09 7.63
N GLU A 37 14.89 -7.14 6.38
CA GLU A 37 14.41 -5.97 5.61
C GLU A 37 13.24 -5.27 6.32
N ALA A 38 12.24 -6.04 6.76
CA ALA A 38 11.09 -5.52 7.49
C ALA A 38 11.52 -4.90 8.84
N SER A 39 12.40 -5.57 9.59
CA SER A 39 12.94 -5.06 10.85
C SER A 39 13.69 -3.73 10.66
N GLN A 40 14.44 -3.60 9.57
CA GLN A 40 15.15 -2.37 9.26
C GLN A 40 14.19 -1.22 8.93
N MET A 41 13.11 -1.47 8.20
CA MET A 41 12.10 -0.44 7.90
C MET A 41 11.44 0.10 9.17
N LEU A 42 11.20 -0.76 10.16
CA LEU A 42 10.64 -0.40 11.47
C LEU A 42 11.63 0.35 12.39
N SER A 43 12.92 0.33 12.09
CA SER A 43 13.95 0.98 12.92
C SER A 43 14.07 2.49 12.70
N VAL A 44 13.38 3.04 11.70
CA VAL A 44 13.35 4.49 11.43
C VAL A 44 12.50 5.18 12.51
N LYS A 45 13.08 6.14 13.23
CA LYS A 45 12.41 6.82 14.36
C LYS A 45 12.06 8.24 14.00
N PHE A 46 10.79 8.60 14.16
CA PHE A 46 10.30 9.97 14.09
C PHE A 46 9.00 10.06 14.91
N ASP A 47 8.47 11.27 15.04
CA ASP A 47 7.22 11.48 15.77
C ASP A 47 6.02 11.13 14.87
N ASP A 48 5.17 10.22 15.35
CA ASP A 48 4.01 9.67 14.65
C ASP A 48 3.03 10.75 14.17
N LYS A 49 3.03 11.95 14.77
CA LYS A 49 2.22 13.08 14.28
C LYS A 49 2.63 13.59 12.89
N TYR A 50 3.81 13.19 12.42
CA TYR A 50 4.29 13.43 11.05
C TYR A 50 4.27 12.17 10.18
N ALA A 51 3.61 11.10 10.62
CA ALA A 51 3.35 9.93 9.80
C ALA A 51 2.15 10.18 8.89
N CYS A 52 2.24 9.76 7.64
CA CYS A 52 1.10 9.72 6.74
C CYS A 52 0.24 8.50 7.09
N ALA A 53 -1.05 8.69 7.36
CA ALA A 53 -1.94 7.56 7.65
C ALA A 53 -2.17 6.59 6.47
N VAL A 54 -1.76 6.94 5.24
CA VAL A 54 -1.88 6.08 4.06
C VAL A 54 -0.62 5.23 3.87
N CYS A 55 0.56 5.86 3.79
CA CYS A 55 1.81 5.13 3.54
C CYS A 55 2.59 4.79 4.81
N THR A 56 2.15 5.23 5.99
CA THR A 56 2.79 5.07 7.32
C THR A 56 4.21 5.64 7.46
N GLU A 57 4.82 6.10 6.37
CA GLU A 57 6.08 6.83 6.36
C GLU A 57 5.90 8.31 6.75
N VAL A 58 7.02 8.99 6.99
CA VAL A 58 7.11 10.45 7.16
C VAL A 58 6.39 11.17 6.01
N LEU A 59 5.63 12.22 6.35
CA LEU A 59 4.89 13.01 5.36
C LEU A 59 5.80 13.60 4.27
N GLU A 60 5.44 13.39 3.01
CA GLU A 60 6.11 13.96 1.85
C GLU A 60 5.18 14.91 1.09
N ALA A 61 5.65 16.12 0.81
CA ALA A 61 4.84 17.19 0.24
C ALA A 61 3.49 17.35 0.97
N ALA A 62 3.51 17.33 2.31
CA ALA A 62 2.33 17.26 3.18
C ALA A 62 1.20 18.20 2.75
N VAL A 63 -0.01 17.67 2.58
CA VAL A 63 -1.22 18.42 2.26
C VAL A 63 -2.24 18.26 3.38
N SER A 64 -2.95 19.33 3.71
CA SER A 64 -4.08 19.31 4.64
C SER A 64 -5.38 19.34 3.86
N THR A 65 -6.32 18.49 4.23
CA THR A 65 -7.69 18.52 3.67
C THR A 65 -8.45 19.71 4.23
N GLY A 66 -9.13 20.50 3.40
CA GLY A 66 -9.87 21.69 3.84
C GLY A 66 -11.06 21.38 4.75
N VAL A 67 -11.72 20.22 4.56
CA VAL A 67 -12.95 19.87 5.27
C VAL A 67 -12.71 19.33 6.69
N CYS A 68 -11.65 18.54 6.88
CA CYS A 68 -11.41 17.83 8.14
C CYS A 68 -10.00 17.99 8.70
N GLU A 69 -9.17 18.83 8.05
CA GLU A 69 -7.82 19.23 8.48
C GLU A 69 -6.84 18.07 8.72
N HIS A 70 -7.16 16.88 8.24
CA HIS A 70 -6.26 15.74 8.25
C HIS A 70 -5.13 15.91 7.22
N VAL A 71 -3.94 15.43 7.58
CA VAL A 71 -2.72 15.66 6.81
C VAL A 71 -2.18 14.36 6.22
N PHE A 72 -1.86 14.41 4.92
CA PHE A 72 -1.37 13.26 4.16
C PHE A 72 -0.19 13.64 3.27
N CYS A 73 0.54 12.65 2.75
CA CYS A 73 1.42 12.89 1.61
C CYS A 73 0.57 13.31 0.41
N ARG A 74 1.06 14.28 -0.38
CA ARG A 74 0.33 14.72 -1.58
C ARG A 74 0.01 13.55 -2.51
N GLY A 75 1.02 12.75 -2.86
CA GLY A 75 0.84 11.61 -3.77
C GLY A 75 -0.12 10.55 -3.22
N CYS A 76 -0.11 10.30 -1.90
CA CYS A 76 -1.04 9.35 -1.29
C CYS A 76 -2.48 9.82 -1.37
N LEU A 77 -2.72 11.12 -1.14
CA LEU A 77 -4.07 11.67 -1.26
C LEU A 77 -4.53 11.70 -2.73
N GLU A 78 -3.66 12.08 -3.67
CA GLU A 78 -3.96 12.04 -5.11
C GLU A 78 -4.29 10.62 -5.58
N ASP A 79 -3.49 9.61 -5.19
CA ASP A 79 -3.73 8.21 -5.56
C ASP A 79 -5.02 7.67 -4.95
N HIS A 80 -5.34 8.04 -3.69
CA HIS A 80 -6.59 7.68 -3.03
C HIS A 80 -7.80 8.30 -3.74
N CYS A 81 -7.77 9.60 -4.01
CA CYS A 81 -8.85 10.29 -4.71
C CYS A 81 -9.01 9.79 -6.15
N ALA A 82 -7.92 9.35 -6.81
CA ALA A 82 -7.96 8.81 -8.16
C ALA A 82 -8.71 7.47 -8.28
N GLN A 83 -8.89 6.74 -7.18
CA GLN A 83 -9.65 5.49 -7.15
C GLN A 83 -11.16 5.71 -7.05
N ALA A 84 -11.61 6.91 -6.67
CA ALA A 84 -13.02 7.23 -6.55
C ALA A 84 -13.65 7.42 -7.94
N SER A 85 -14.73 6.70 -8.22
CA SER A 85 -15.51 6.87 -9.44
C SER A 85 -16.54 7.99 -9.30
N LYS A 86 -17.00 8.24 -8.06
CA LYS A 86 -18.00 9.27 -7.74
C LYS A 86 -17.47 10.23 -6.67
N PRO A 87 -17.94 11.49 -6.62
CA PRO A 87 -17.58 12.46 -5.58
C PRO A 87 -17.81 11.94 -4.16
N SER A 88 -18.90 11.19 -3.96
CA SER A 88 -19.28 10.61 -2.68
C SER A 88 -18.32 9.52 -2.18
N GLU A 89 -17.56 8.89 -3.08
CA GLU A 89 -16.57 7.86 -2.77
C GLU A 89 -15.21 8.48 -2.41
N CYS A 90 -14.99 9.74 -2.81
CA CYS A 90 -13.79 10.48 -2.49
C CYS A 90 -13.85 11.02 -1.05
N VAL A 91 -13.56 10.12 -0.09
CA VAL A 91 -13.63 10.38 1.35
C VAL A 91 -12.26 10.39 2.03
N CYS A 92 -12.17 11.03 3.19
CA CYS A 92 -10.95 11.08 3.98
C CYS A 92 -10.55 9.68 4.49
N PRO A 93 -9.29 9.23 4.29
CA PRO A 93 -8.82 7.93 4.79
C PRO A 93 -8.92 7.77 6.33
N LEU A 94 -8.89 8.88 7.08
CA LEU A 94 -8.90 8.86 8.56
C LEU A 94 -10.30 8.89 9.15
N CYS A 95 -11.17 9.78 8.66
CA CYS A 95 -12.48 10.03 9.28
C CYS A 95 -13.67 9.79 8.34
N ARG A 96 -13.42 9.34 7.10
CA ARG A 96 -14.43 9.05 6.07
C ARG A 96 -15.36 10.21 5.71
N LYS A 97 -15.04 11.45 6.13
CA LYS A 97 -15.74 12.65 5.68
C LYS A 97 -15.50 12.89 4.19
N PRO A 98 -16.47 13.40 3.42
CA PRO A 98 -16.29 13.71 2.01
C PRO A 98 -15.21 14.79 1.84
N LEU A 99 -14.32 14.58 0.87
CA LEU A 99 -13.23 15.52 0.56
C LEU A 99 -13.57 16.48 -0.59
N VAL A 100 -14.53 16.09 -1.43
CA VAL A 100 -15.00 16.91 -2.53
C VAL A 100 -15.94 17.98 -1.99
N ASN A 101 -15.62 19.24 -2.25
CA ASN A 101 -16.57 20.34 -1.98
C ASN A 101 -17.68 20.29 -3.03
N GLY A 102 -18.93 20.27 -2.57
CA GLY A 102 -20.11 20.21 -3.44
C GLY A 102 -20.28 21.42 -4.37
N GLU A 103 -19.72 22.58 -4.01
CA GLU A 103 -19.78 23.80 -4.82
C GLU A 103 -18.72 23.82 -5.92
N SER A 104 -17.48 23.42 -5.58
CA SER A 104 -16.36 23.44 -6.53
C SER A 104 -16.20 22.15 -7.33
N GLY A 105 -16.84 21.07 -6.88
CA GLY A 105 -16.69 19.72 -7.43
C GLY A 105 -15.27 19.17 -7.31
N ARG A 106 -14.42 19.80 -6.49
CA ARG A 106 -12.99 19.48 -6.35
C ARG A 106 -12.64 19.15 -4.90
N VAL A 107 -11.62 18.32 -4.77
CA VAL A 107 -10.93 18.03 -3.51
C VAL A 107 -10.19 19.29 -3.06
N GLU A 108 -10.60 19.81 -1.92
CA GLU A 108 -9.92 20.92 -1.27
C GLU A 108 -8.73 20.39 -0.46
N ALA A 109 -7.55 20.41 -1.08
CA ALA A 109 -6.30 20.06 -0.43
C ALA A 109 -5.27 21.19 -0.64
N SER A 110 -4.76 21.73 0.46
CA SER A 110 -3.77 22.81 0.43
C SER A 110 -2.46 22.36 1.07
N ALA A 111 -1.37 23.06 0.77
CA ALA A 111 -0.09 22.79 1.42
C ALA A 111 -0.22 22.98 2.94
N ALA A 112 0.11 21.94 3.72
CA ALA A 112 0.11 22.02 5.17
C ALA A 112 1.33 22.85 5.66
N ALA A 113 1.28 24.17 5.48
CA ALA A 113 2.42 25.07 5.63
C ALA A 113 3.10 24.95 7.00
N LEU A 114 2.30 24.89 8.07
CA LEU A 114 2.81 24.73 9.44
C LEU A 114 3.50 23.38 9.64
N VAL A 115 2.90 22.28 9.14
CA VAL A 115 3.48 20.94 9.22
C VAL A 115 4.80 20.90 8.45
N ARG A 116 4.82 21.40 7.21
CA ARG A 116 6.03 21.48 6.37
C ARG A 116 7.13 22.33 7.03
N ALA A 117 6.76 23.42 7.71
CA ALA A 117 7.71 24.25 8.45
C ALA A 117 8.29 23.52 9.67
N ASN A 118 7.45 22.82 10.44
CA ASN A 118 7.87 22.05 11.61
C ASN A 118 8.78 20.88 11.24
N MET A 119 8.51 20.20 10.12
CA MET A 119 9.35 19.12 9.62
C MET A 119 10.78 19.55 9.26
N LYS A 120 11.04 20.85 9.02
CA LYS A 120 12.40 21.37 8.82
C LYS A 120 13.18 21.49 10.12
N LYS A 121 12.49 21.65 11.26
CA LYS A 121 13.09 21.88 12.58
C LYS A 121 13.23 20.59 13.37
N LEU A 122 12.22 19.73 13.28
CA LEU A 122 12.18 18.46 13.99
C LEU A 122 13.04 17.41 13.30
N LYS A 123 13.60 16.51 14.10
CA LYS A 123 14.57 15.51 13.66
C LYS A 123 14.01 14.11 13.80
N GLY A 124 14.33 13.26 12.84
CA GLY A 124 14.18 11.80 12.92
C GLY A 124 15.54 11.12 12.87
N GLU A 125 15.53 9.80 13.03
CA GLU A 125 16.70 8.92 13.02
C GLU A 125 16.50 7.83 11.96
N CYS A 126 17.48 7.67 11.08
CA CYS A 126 17.52 6.60 10.10
C CYS A 126 18.01 5.29 10.73
N HIS A 127 17.73 4.15 10.07
CA HIS A 127 18.29 2.84 10.42
C HIS A 127 19.83 2.81 10.45
N CYS A 128 20.52 3.74 9.78
CA CYS A 128 21.98 3.88 9.85
C CYS A 128 22.47 4.66 11.08
N GLY A 129 21.56 5.14 11.93
CA GLY A 129 21.85 5.98 13.10
C GLY A 129 21.98 7.48 12.79
N ALA A 130 21.95 7.89 11.52
CA ALA A 130 22.01 9.31 11.15
C ALA A 130 20.74 10.05 11.62
N ARG A 131 20.94 11.18 12.30
CA ARG A 131 19.86 12.08 12.75
C ARG A 131 19.75 13.29 11.85
N MET A 132 18.56 13.57 11.32
CA MET A 132 18.36 14.65 10.34
C MET A 132 16.94 15.22 10.37
N PRO A 133 16.72 16.41 9.76
CA PRO A 133 15.39 16.98 9.66
C PRO A 133 14.39 16.04 8.98
N LEU A 134 13.15 15.98 9.48
CA LEU A 134 12.09 15.15 8.90
C LEU A 134 11.84 15.47 7.42
N SER A 135 12.03 16.72 7.01
CA SER A 135 11.91 17.16 5.61
C SER A 135 12.90 16.51 4.65
N ARG A 136 14.03 15.98 5.14
CA ARG A 136 15.07 15.30 4.36
C ARG A 136 15.12 13.78 4.61
N LEU A 137 14.38 13.29 5.60
CA LEU A 137 14.49 11.90 6.05
C LEU A 137 14.16 10.91 4.92
N ARG A 138 13.08 11.12 4.15
CA ARG A 138 12.75 10.25 3.02
C ARG A 138 13.78 10.26 1.89
N ASP A 139 14.37 11.42 1.61
CA ASP A 139 15.41 11.53 0.58
C ASP A 139 16.65 10.75 0.98
N HIS A 140 16.99 10.76 2.26
CA HIS A 140 18.06 9.94 2.79
C HIS A 140 17.73 8.44 2.74
N LEU A 141 16.53 8.03 3.17
CA LEU A 141 16.12 6.61 3.14
C LEU A 141 16.25 5.98 1.74
N ARG A 142 15.92 6.74 0.69
CA ARG A 142 16.07 6.33 -0.73
C ARG A 142 17.52 6.15 -1.19
N ALA A 143 18.49 6.64 -0.44
CA ALA A 143 19.92 6.56 -0.77
C ALA A 143 20.74 5.86 0.32
N CYS A 144 20.11 5.40 1.40
CA CYS A 144 20.80 4.89 2.57
C CYS A 144 20.75 3.36 2.65
N GLY A 145 21.94 2.74 2.65
CA GLY A 145 22.11 1.32 2.92
C GLY A 145 21.66 0.40 1.76
N PRO A 146 21.79 -0.93 1.95
CA PRO A 146 21.46 -1.92 0.93
C PRO A 146 19.96 -1.96 0.58
N ASN A 147 19.12 -1.51 1.51
CA ASN A 147 17.67 -1.56 1.41
C ASN A 147 17.04 -0.25 0.90
N ALA A 148 17.85 0.65 0.34
CA ALA A 148 17.39 1.87 -0.32
C ALA A 148 16.33 1.60 -1.41
N HIS A 149 16.40 0.43 -2.06
CA HIS A 149 15.47 -0.02 -3.09
C HIS A 149 14.03 -0.24 -2.57
N LEU A 150 13.83 -0.41 -1.26
CA LEU A 150 12.49 -0.56 -0.66
C LEU A 150 11.72 0.77 -0.63
N TYR A 151 12.43 1.90 -0.72
CA TYR A 151 11.80 3.23 -0.70
C TYR A 151 11.54 3.72 -2.13
N PRO A 152 10.29 4.01 -2.51
CA PRO A 152 9.97 4.41 -3.86
C PRO A 152 10.63 5.75 -4.22
N PRO A 153 10.98 5.97 -5.51
CA PRO A 153 11.60 7.20 -5.95
C PRO A 153 10.70 8.40 -5.69
N ARG A 154 11.31 9.58 -5.58
CA ARG A 154 10.59 10.85 -5.43
C ARG A 154 9.62 11.05 -6.59
N ARG A 155 8.33 11.18 -6.27
CA ARG A 155 7.33 11.65 -7.22
C ARG A 155 7.54 13.15 -7.47
N LYS A 156 7.58 13.53 -8.74
CA LYS A 156 7.58 14.95 -9.15
C LYS A 156 6.13 15.38 -9.24
N PHE A 157 5.78 16.40 -8.48
CA PHE A 157 4.43 16.92 -8.49
C PHE A 157 4.34 18.18 -9.36
N GLY A 158 3.28 18.28 -10.17
CA GLY A 158 2.95 19.50 -10.92
C GLY A 158 2.40 20.61 -10.01
N HIS A 159 2.04 21.75 -10.58
CA HIS A 159 1.41 22.84 -9.82
C HIS A 159 -0.02 22.51 -9.38
N GLU A 160 -0.73 21.69 -10.16
CA GLU A 160 -2.11 21.31 -9.89
C GLU A 160 -2.19 20.00 -9.12
N PHE A 161 -3.14 19.92 -8.17
CA PHE A 161 -3.48 18.70 -7.46
C PHE A 161 -4.23 17.73 -8.40
N ARG A 162 -3.69 16.52 -8.57
CA ARG A 162 -4.27 15.50 -9.46
C ARG A 162 -5.49 14.86 -8.81
N GLN A 163 -6.65 15.06 -9.42
CA GLN A 163 -7.94 14.53 -8.95
C GLN A 163 -8.80 14.11 -10.16
N PRO A 164 -9.77 13.20 -9.99
CA PRO A 164 -10.71 12.87 -11.05
C PRO A 164 -11.50 14.11 -11.46
N SER A 165 -11.78 14.25 -12.76
CA SER A 165 -12.79 15.20 -13.23
C SER A 165 -14.17 14.59 -12.97
N PHE A 166 -14.81 14.98 -11.87
CA PHE A 166 -16.19 14.55 -11.61
C PHE A 166 -17.23 15.36 -12.40
N VAL A 167 -16.79 16.32 -13.22
CA VAL A 167 -17.67 17.20 -14.00
C VAL A 167 -18.03 16.54 -15.32
N GLY A 168 -19.25 16.01 -15.40
CA GLY A 168 -19.92 15.63 -16.65
C GLY A 168 -19.62 14.21 -17.13
N GLY A 169 -20.48 13.27 -16.73
CA GLY A 169 -20.47 11.92 -17.28
C GLY A 169 -21.43 11.01 -16.54
N GLY A 170 -22.70 11.07 -16.90
CA GLY A 170 -23.62 9.96 -16.69
C GLY A 170 -23.10 8.74 -17.44
N ALA A 171 -22.18 8.02 -16.82
CA ALA A 171 -21.98 6.62 -17.05
C ALA A 171 -22.09 6.01 -15.66
N SER A 172 -23.29 5.53 -15.34
CA SER A 172 -23.40 4.44 -14.39
C SER A 172 -22.30 3.44 -14.74
N ALA A 173 -21.35 3.24 -13.84
CA ALA A 173 -20.64 1.97 -13.80
C ALA A 173 -21.72 0.88 -13.96
N PRO A 174 -21.52 -0.16 -14.79
CA PRO A 174 -22.40 -1.30 -14.70
C PRO A 174 -22.36 -1.72 -13.24
N SER A 175 -23.47 -1.55 -12.53
CA SER A 175 -23.73 -2.29 -11.31
C SER A 175 -23.66 -3.72 -11.77
N ILE A 176 -22.51 -4.36 -11.53
CA ILE A 176 -22.46 -5.79 -11.70
C ILE A 176 -23.27 -6.30 -10.52
N ASP A 177 -24.57 -6.48 -10.75
CA ASP A 177 -25.49 -7.18 -9.86
C ASP A 177 -25.13 -8.68 -9.84
N LEU A 178 -23.85 -9.00 -9.63
CA LEU A 178 -23.28 -10.34 -9.51
C LEU A 178 -23.98 -11.14 -8.41
N ALA A 179 -24.55 -10.46 -7.40
CA ALA A 179 -25.29 -11.10 -6.33
C ALA A 179 -26.63 -11.68 -6.81
N ALA A 180 -27.34 -11.02 -7.71
CA ALA A 180 -28.65 -11.50 -8.17
C ALA A 180 -28.51 -12.63 -9.20
N GLU A 181 -27.52 -12.53 -10.09
CA GLU A 181 -27.26 -13.56 -11.10
C GLU A 181 -26.66 -14.84 -10.50
N GLU A 182 -25.78 -14.72 -9.50
CA GLU A 182 -25.20 -15.87 -8.78
C GLU A 182 -26.25 -16.58 -7.89
N GLU A 183 -27.14 -15.82 -7.23
CA GLU A 183 -28.23 -16.39 -6.43
C GLU A 183 -29.26 -17.13 -7.29
N ALA A 184 -29.61 -16.58 -8.46
CA ALA A 184 -30.52 -17.24 -9.41
C ALA A 184 -29.90 -18.53 -10.01
N ALA A 185 -28.60 -18.52 -10.31
CA ALA A 185 -27.90 -19.70 -10.79
C ALA A 185 -27.82 -20.81 -9.73
N LEU A 186 -27.60 -20.43 -8.45
CA LEU A 186 -27.57 -21.38 -7.35
C LEU A 186 -28.96 -21.96 -7.06
N GLN A 187 -30.01 -21.14 -7.07
CA GLN A 187 -31.39 -21.59 -6.89
C GLN A 187 -31.84 -22.54 -8.02
N ALA A 188 -31.46 -22.28 -9.27
CA ALA A 188 -31.76 -23.15 -10.40
C ALA A 188 -31.06 -24.52 -10.26
N ALA A 189 -29.80 -24.55 -9.81
CA ALA A 189 -29.07 -25.79 -9.59
C ALA A 189 -29.65 -26.66 -8.45
N ILE A 190 -30.16 -26.02 -7.40
CA ILE A 190 -30.82 -26.71 -6.27
C ILE A 190 -32.12 -27.36 -6.72
N LEU A 191 -32.95 -26.65 -7.49
CA LEU A 191 -34.23 -27.21 -8.00
C LEU A 191 -34.00 -28.39 -8.96
N ALA A 192 -33.02 -28.29 -9.86
CA ALA A 192 -32.67 -29.39 -10.77
C ALA A 192 -32.20 -30.67 -10.04
N SER A 193 -31.72 -30.54 -8.79
CA SER A 193 -31.28 -31.67 -7.97
C SER A 193 -32.43 -32.35 -7.19
N LEU A 194 -33.61 -31.73 -7.12
CA LEU A 194 -34.78 -32.26 -6.41
C LEU A 194 -35.80 -32.94 -7.34
N GLU A 195 -35.67 -32.74 -8.66
CA GLU A 195 -36.54 -33.31 -9.69
C GLU A 195 -35.93 -34.53 -10.41
N GLY A 196 -34.80 -35.05 -9.93
CA GLY A 196 -34.21 -36.34 -10.32
C GLY A 196 -34.35 -37.41 -9.22
#